data_AF-A0A955L216-F1
#
_entry.id   AF-A0A955L216-F1
#
_cell.length_a   1.000
_cell.length_b   1.000
_cell.length_c   1.000
_cell.angle_alpha   90.00
_cell.angle_beta   90.00
_cell.angle_gamma   90.00
#
_symmetry.space_group_name_H-M   'P 1'
#
loop_
_entity.id
_entity.type
_entity.pdbx_description
1 polymer ?
#
loop_
_entity_poly.entity_id
_entity_poly.type
_entity_poly.pdbx_seq_one_letter_code
_entity_poly.pdbx_strand_id
1 'polypeptide(L)'
;MSGIRKTLSRAKHSLPESIENKVDFGRSKSKNFAKEFREFAIKGNVMDLAVGIIVGAAFTSIVNSLVKDIITPIIEQVTGNVDFTSLYINLSGGEYESADKAIEAGANIIRYGAFIDAVINFLIVSLVLFLVIRYFLGQKKKEEKKEQRKMKICPYCLEDIQEKATRCKYCTQKVE
;
A
#
# COMPACT_ATOMS: atom_id res chain seq x y z
N MET A 1 9.56 53.18 -49.30
CA MET A 1 9.19 52.04 -48.41
C MET A 1 9.76 52.18 -46.97
N SER A 2 9.92 53.40 -46.41
CA SER A 2 10.50 53.62 -45.07
C SER A 2 9.48 53.93 -43.95
N GLY A 3 8.17 53.94 -44.27
CA GLY A 3 7.10 54.30 -43.32
C GLY A 3 6.59 53.16 -42.42
N ILE A 4 6.82 51.89 -42.78
CA ILE A 4 6.25 50.72 -42.07
C ILE A 4 7.09 50.29 -40.86
N ARG A 5 8.40 50.58 -40.85
CA ARG A 5 9.28 50.21 -39.71
C ARG A 5 9.01 51.03 -38.44
N LYS A 6 8.53 52.28 -38.55
CA LYS A 6 8.30 53.14 -37.38
C LYS A 6 7.00 52.83 -36.64
N THR A 7 6.01 52.21 -37.27
CA THR A 7 4.75 51.82 -36.63
C THR A 7 4.87 50.53 -35.83
N LEU A 8 5.74 49.58 -36.24
CA LEU A 8 5.95 48.31 -35.54
C LEU A 8 6.65 48.45 -34.17
N SER A 9 7.44 49.51 -33.96
CA SER A 9 8.11 49.73 -32.66
C SER A 9 7.15 50.18 -31.55
N ARG A 10 5.98 50.73 -31.90
CA ARG A 10 5.01 51.27 -30.94
C ARG A 10 4.02 50.21 -30.44
N ALA A 11 3.88 49.10 -31.16
CA ALA A 11 3.02 47.97 -30.79
C ALA A 11 3.66 46.99 -29.78
N LYS A 12 4.99 47.04 -29.59
CA LYS A 12 5.70 46.21 -28.60
C LYS A 12 5.42 46.60 -27.14
N HIS A 13 4.92 47.81 -26.90
CA HIS A 13 4.65 48.32 -25.55
C HIS A 13 3.28 47.87 -24.99
N SER A 14 2.42 47.29 -25.83
CA SER A 14 1.07 46.86 -25.45
C SER A 14 0.85 45.35 -25.59
N LEU A 15 1.93 44.56 -25.70
CA LEU A 15 1.81 43.10 -25.69
C LEU A 15 1.91 42.61 -24.24
N PRO A 16 0.87 41.94 -23.71
CA PRO A 16 0.89 41.43 -22.36
C PRO A 16 2.02 40.39 -22.20
N GLU A 17 2.76 40.52 -21.10
CA GLU A 17 3.88 39.69 -20.62
C GLU A 17 3.60 38.17 -20.63
N SER A 18 2.33 37.79 -20.81
CA SER A 18 1.83 36.42 -20.90
C SER A 18 2.26 35.66 -22.15
N ILE A 19 2.68 36.34 -23.24
CA ILE A 19 3.01 35.66 -24.51
C ILE A 19 4.50 35.29 -24.62
N GLU A 20 5.44 36.07 -24.09
CA GLU A 20 6.87 35.68 -24.09
C GLU A 20 7.11 34.40 -23.30
N ASN A 21 6.39 34.20 -22.18
CA ASN A 21 6.46 32.97 -21.38
C ASN A 21 5.91 31.70 -22.10
N LYS A 22 5.25 31.83 -23.25
CA LYS A 22 4.70 30.69 -24.01
C LYS A 22 5.63 30.20 -25.13
N VAL A 23 6.71 30.95 -25.42
CA VAL A 23 7.65 30.65 -26.53
C VAL A 23 8.91 29.92 -26.05
N ASP A 24 9.01 29.57 -24.75
CA ASP A 24 10.11 28.76 -24.20
C ASP A 24 9.83 27.25 -24.14
N PHE A 25 8.68 26.77 -24.66
CA PHE A 25 8.29 25.34 -24.63
C PHE A 25 9.12 24.43 -25.58
N GLY A 26 10.20 24.93 -26.18
CA GLY A 26 10.93 24.26 -27.26
C GLY A 26 12.43 24.09 -27.04
N ARG A 27 12.97 24.28 -25.83
CA ARG A 27 14.42 24.14 -25.59
C ARG A 27 14.79 23.57 -24.22
N SER A 28 14.14 22.50 -23.76
CA SER A 28 14.70 21.68 -22.67
C SER A 28 15.87 20.84 -23.20
N LYS A 29 17.04 21.44 -23.05
CA LYS A 29 18.36 20.86 -23.27
C LYS A 29 18.53 19.69 -22.30
N SER A 30 18.69 18.46 -22.81
CA SER A 30 19.19 17.25 -22.13
C SER A 30 20.02 17.57 -20.86
N LYS A 31 19.31 17.68 -19.74
CA LYS A 31 19.85 17.60 -18.39
C LYS A 31 18.89 16.72 -17.60
N ASN A 32 19.06 15.43 -17.88
CA ASN A 32 18.73 14.30 -17.04
C ASN A 32 17.25 14.21 -16.67
N PHE A 33 16.45 13.57 -17.52
CA PHE A 33 15.19 12.92 -17.14
C PHE A 33 15.32 12.16 -15.81
N ALA A 34 16.49 11.57 -15.53
CA ALA A 34 16.79 10.93 -14.24
C ALA A 34 16.77 11.90 -13.03
N LYS A 35 17.11 13.19 -13.20
CA LYS A 35 16.98 14.20 -12.14
C LYS A 35 15.53 14.63 -11.94
N GLU A 36 14.80 14.91 -13.01
CA GLU A 36 13.38 15.26 -12.96
C GLU A 36 12.54 14.09 -12.42
N PHE A 37 12.85 12.86 -12.83
CA PHE A 37 12.24 11.64 -12.31
C PHE A 37 12.60 11.38 -10.86
N ARG A 38 13.85 11.67 -10.44
CA ARG A 38 14.25 11.60 -9.04
C ARG A 38 13.52 12.63 -8.17
N GLU A 39 13.37 13.86 -8.63
CA GLU A 39 12.58 14.90 -7.94
C GLU A 39 11.09 14.55 -7.89
N PHE A 40 10.55 13.90 -8.92
CA PHE A 40 9.19 13.38 -8.91
C PHE A 40 9.03 12.19 -7.96
N ALA A 41 9.96 11.24 -7.97
CA ALA A 41 9.92 10.04 -7.15
C ALA A 41 10.16 10.32 -5.66
N ILE A 42 10.93 11.36 -5.30
CA ILE A 42 11.18 11.75 -3.90
C ILE A 42 9.98 12.49 -3.28
N LYS A 43 8.91 12.77 -4.04
CA LYS A 43 7.65 13.25 -3.45
C LYS A 43 7.15 12.20 -2.46
N GLY A 44 7.28 12.47 -1.16
CA GLY A 44 7.08 11.49 -0.08
C GLY A 44 5.77 10.71 -0.16
N ASN A 45 4.69 11.36 -0.58
CA ASN A 45 3.38 10.73 -0.76
C ASN A 45 3.38 9.55 -1.77
N VAL A 46 4.25 9.55 -2.77
CA VAL A 46 4.36 8.46 -3.76
C VAL A 46 5.21 7.31 -3.22
N MET A 47 6.30 7.60 -2.50
CA MET A 47 7.15 6.55 -1.94
C MET A 47 6.47 5.77 -0.83
N ASP A 48 5.75 6.44 0.07
CA ASP A 48 5.03 5.75 1.15
C ASP A 48 3.92 4.86 0.59
N LEU A 49 3.24 5.30 -0.47
CA LEU A 49 2.25 4.50 -1.19
C LEU A 49 2.89 3.31 -1.91
N ALA A 50 4.03 3.52 -2.58
CA ALA A 50 4.76 2.46 -3.30
C ALA A 50 5.25 1.36 -2.34
N VAL A 51 5.84 1.74 -1.21
CA VAL A 51 6.27 0.79 -0.18
C VAL A 51 5.08 0.02 0.38
N GLY A 52 3.95 0.69 0.63
CA GLY A 52 2.72 0.04 1.08
C GLY A 52 2.21 -1.05 0.13
N ILE A 53 2.21 -0.79 -1.19
CA ILE A 53 1.77 -1.77 -2.19
C ILE A 53 2.72 -2.97 -2.27
N ILE A 54 4.03 -2.73 -2.31
CA ILE A 54 5.03 -3.80 -2.42
C ILE A 54 4.98 -4.73 -1.19
N VAL A 55 4.94 -4.14 0.01
CA VAL A 55 4.83 -4.91 1.25
C VAL A 55 3.48 -5.62 1.33
N GLY A 56 2.39 -4.98 0.89
CA GLY A 56 1.06 -5.59 0.82
C GLY A 56 1.00 -6.80 -0.10
N ALA A 57 1.61 -6.72 -1.30
CA ALA A 57 1.68 -7.83 -2.25
C ALA A 57 2.51 -9.00 -1.71
N ALA A 58 3.68 -8.72 -1.12
CA ALA A 58 4.53 -9.73 -0.51
C ALA A 58 3.83 -10.44 0.66
N PHE A 59 3.19 -9.68 1.55
CA PHE A 59 2.45 -10.24 2.69
C PHE A 59 1.28 -11.11 2.23
N THR A 60 0.52 -10.67 1.23
CA THR A 60 -0.57 -11.46 0.66
C THR A 60 -0.07 -12.79 0.10
N SER A 61 1.08 -12.81 -0.56
CA SER A 61 1.70 -14.04 -1.05
C SER A 61 2.09 -15.01 0.08
N ILE A 62 2.65 -14.50 1.18
CA ILE A 62 3.01 -15.31 2.35
C ILE A 62 1.77 -15.95 2.98
N VAL A 63 0.70 -15.18 3.16
CA VAL A 63 -0.55 -15.72 3.72
C VAL A 63 -1.16 -16.73 2.75
N ASN A 64 -1.16 -16.46 1.45
CA ASN A 64 -1.66 -17.41 0.44
C ASN A 64 -0.88 -18.73 0.44
N SER A 65 0.45 -18.70 0.56
CA SER A 65 1.28 -19.91 0.67
C SER A 65 0.99 -20.66 1.97
N LEU A 66 0.86 -19.98 3.11
CA LEU A 66 0.46 -20.62 4.36
C LEU A 66 -0.90 -21.32 4.23
N VAL A 67 -1.88 -20.69 3.58
CA VAL A 67 -3.19 -21.31 3.41
C VAL A 67 -3.12 -22.50 2.47
N LYS A 68 -2.58 -22.30 1.26
CA LYS A 68 -2.52 -23.34 0.23
C LYS A 68 -1.63 -24.52 0.59
N ASP A 69 -0.47 -24.26 1.18
CA ASP A 69 0.57 -25.28 1.36
C ASP A 69 0.47 -25.98 2.73
N ILE A 70 -0.20 -25.37 3.71
CA ILE A 70 -0.32 -25.92 5.07
C ILE A 70 -1.77 -26.15 5.46
N ILE A 71 -2.65 -25.14 5.34
CA ILE A 71 -4.01 -25.27 5.86
C ILE A 71 -4.89 -26.15 4.96
N THR A 72 -4.89 -25.91 3.65
CA THR A 72 -5.67 -26.70 2.68
C THR A 72 -5.40 -28.20 2.78
N PRO A 73 -4.14 -28.70 2.75
CA PRO A 73 -3.89 -30.14 2.85
C PRO A 73 -4.30 -30.73 4.20
N ILE A 74 -4.21 -29.97 5.30
CA ILE A 74 -4.70 -30.40 6.62
C ILE A 74 -6.23 -30.52 6.59
N ILE A 75 -6.93 -29.57 5.98
CA ILE A 75 -8.39 -29.61 5.84
C ILE A 75 -8.80 -30.81 4.98
N GLU A 76 -8.16 -30.99 3.82
CA GLU A 76 -8.41 -32.11 2.90
C GLU A 76 -8.21 -33.46 3.58
N GLN A 77 -7.15 -33.61 4.38
CA GLN A 77 -6.91 -34.83 5.14
C GLN A 77 -8.02 -35.12 6.16
N VAL A 78 -8.57 -34.08 6.80
CA VAL A 78 -9.65 -34.22 7.79
C VAL A 78 -11.02 -34.41 7.13
N THR A 79 -11.27 -33.81 5.98
CA THR A 79 -12.54 -33.95 5.23
C THR A 79 -12.57 -35.18 4.31
N GLY A 80 -11.46 -35.89 4.17
CA GLY A 80 -11.39 -37.18 3.47
C GLY A 80 -11.04 -37.08 1.99
N ASN A 81 -10.08 -36.24 1.61
CA ASN A 81 -9.65 -35.98 0.23
C ASN A 81 -10.79 -35.47 -0.68
N VAL A 82 -11.61 -34.55 -0.16
CA VAL A 82 -12.60 -33.86 -1.01
C VAL A 82 -11.89 -32.75 -1.76
N ASP A 83 -11.42 -33.04 -2.97
CA ASP A 83 -10.88 -32.03 -3.88
C ASP A 83 -12.03 -31.17 -4.42
N PHE A 84 -12.36 -30.08 -3.72
CA PHE A 84 -13.40 -29.15 -4.15
C PHE A 84 -13.12 -28.64 -5.57
N THR A 85 -11.87 -28.42 -5.95
CA THR A 85 -11.44 -27.97 -7.28
C THR A 85 -11.83 -28.91 -8.43
N SER A 86 -12.04 -30.19 -8.13
CA SER A 86 -12.44 -31.23 -9.08
C SER A 86 -13.95 -31.30 -9.32
N LEU A 87 -14.75 -30.58 -8.52
CA LEU A 87 -16.20 -30.52 -8.69
C LEU A 87 -16.57 -29.53 -9.79
N TYR A 88 -17.06 -30.07 -10.91
CA TYR A 88 -17.57 -29.28 -12.02
C TYR A 88 -18.85 -29.88 -12.60
N ILE A 89 -19.69 -29.01 -13.14
CA ILE A 89 -20.85 -29.41 -13.95
C ILE A 89 -20.47 -29.18 -15.40
N ASN A 90 -20.45 -30.25 -16.19
CA ASN A 90 -20.28 -30.13 -17.62
C ASN A 90 -21.64 -29.88 -18.28
N LEU A 91 -21.75 -28.82 -19.08
CA LEU A 91 -22.94 -28.51 -19.88
C LEU A 91 -22.82 -29.00 -21.32
N SER A 92 -21.64 -29.49 -21.71
CA SER A 92 -21.39 -30.16 -22.98
C SER A 92 -21.47 -31.66 -22.69
N GLY A 93 -22.34 -32.41 -23.36
CA GLY A 93 -22.69 -33.80 -23.00
C GLY A 93 -21.58 -34.88 -23.12
N GLY A 94 -20.31 -34.55 -22.86
CA GLY A 94 -19.20 -35.49 -22.70
C GLY A 94 -18.80 -35.65 -21.24
N GLU A 95 -18.55 -36.87 -20.79
CA GLU A 95 -17.87 -37.10 -19.51
C GLU A 95 -16.37 -36.89 -19.71
N TYR A 96 -15.77 -36.07 -18.86
CA TYR A 96 -14.33 -35.89 -18.77
C TYR A 96 -13.91 -36.28 -17.36
N GLU A 97 -12.66 -36.70 -17.18
CA GLU A 97 -12.13 -37.15 -15.88
C GLU A 97 -11.65 -36.00 -14.99
N SER A 98 -11.37 -34.83 -15.57
CA SER A 98 -10.97 -33.64 -14.79
C SER A 98 -11.43 -32.36 -15.46
N ALA A 99 -11.65 -31.33 -14.63
CA ALA A 99 -12.03 -30.00 -15.09
C ALA A 99 -10.99 -29.41 -16.06
N ASP A 100 -9.71 -29.78 -15.92
CA ASP A 100 -8.62 -29.25 -16.73
C ASP A 100 -8.60 -29.89 -18.12
N LYS A 101 -8.79 -31.21 -18.23
CA LYS A 101 -8.92 -31.91 -19.53
C LYS A 101 -10.16 -31.43 -20.30
N ALA A 102 -11.22 -31.09 -19.60
CA ALA A 102 -12.47 -30.66 -20.19
C ALA A 102 -12.37 -29.22 -20.76
N ILE A 103 -11.57 -28.34 -20.14
CA ILE A 103 -11.23 -27.01 -20.70
C ILE A 103 -10.37 -27.15 -21.96
N GLU A 104 -9.39 -28.05 -21.95
CA GLU A 104 -8.55 -28.35 -23.12
C GLU A 104 -9.37 -28.89 -24.30
N ALA A 105 -10.43 -29.67 -24.01
CA ALA A 105 -11.37 -30.16 -25.00
C ALA A 105 -12.37 -29.09 -25.51
N GLY A 106 -12.31 -27.85 -25.00
CA GLY A 106 -13.21 -26.76 -25.38
C GLY A 106 -14.65 -26.94 -24.90
N ALA A 107 -14.89 -27.82 -23.92
CA ALA A 107 -16.20 -28.01 -23.32
C ALA A 107 -16.55 -26.84 -22.39
N ASN A 108 -17.78 -26.37 -22.45
CA ASN A 108 -18.26 -25.32 -21.55
C ASN A 108 -18.63 -25.94 -20.19
N ILE A 109 -17.87 -25.58 -19.16
CA ILE A 109 -17.91 -26.21 -17.83
C ILE A 109 -18.09 -25.14 -16.76
N ILE A 110 -18.97 -25.41 -15.79
CA ILE A 110 -19.11 -24.58 -14.59
C ILE A 110 -18.33 -25.24 -13.44
N ARG A 111 -17.19 -24.65 -13.07
CA ARG A 111 -16.33 -25.08 -11.95
C ARG A 111 -16.80 -24.48 -10.63
N TYR A 112 -17.94 -24.93 -10.13
CA TYR A 112 -18.46 -24.46 -8.83
C TYR A 112 -17.52 -24.84 -7.67
N GLY A 113 -16.76 -25.92 -7.83
CA GLY A 113 -15.72 -26.35 -6.93
C GLY A 113 -14.61 -25.33 -6.67
N ALA A 114 -14.05 -24.74 -7.73
CA ALA A 114 -13.02 -23.71 -7.63
C ALA A 114 -13.55 -22.41 -6.98
N PHE A 115 -14.85 -22.12 -7.12
CA PHE A 115 -15.46 -20.99 -6.45
C PHE A 115 -15.58 -21.22 -4.94
N ILE A 116 -16.01 -22.42 -4.51
CA ILE A 116 -16.10 -22.78 -3.09
C ILE A 116 -14.71 -22.74 -2.45
N ASP A 117 -13.69 -23.27 -3.14
CA ASP A 117 -12.30 -23.18 -2.69
C ASP A 117 -11.84 -21.73 -2.51
N ALA A 118 -12.11 -20.86 -3.49
CA ALA A 118 -11.78 -19.43 -3.39
C ALA A 118 -12.47 -18.75 -2.20
N VAL A 119 -13.72 -19.10 -1.90
CA VAL A 119 -14.47 -18.57 -0.74
C VAL A 119 -13.87 -19.07 0.58
N ILE A 120 -13.53 -20.36 0.68
CA ILE A 120 -12.89 -20.94 1.87
C ILE A 120 -11.53 -20.27 2.10
N ASN A 121 -10.71 -20.14 1.05
CA ASN A 121 -9.42 -19.46 1.13
C ASN A 121 -9.58 -18.01 1.61
N PHE A 122 -10.54 -17.26 1.09
CA PHE A 122 -10.82 -15.90 1.55
C PHE A 122 -11.18 -15.82 3.05
N LEU A 123 -12.02 -16.76 3.54
CA LEU A 123 -12.37 -16.84 4.96
C LEU A 123 -11.14 -17.16 5.83
N ILE A 124 -10.27 -18.06 5.39
CA ILE A 124 -9.06 -18.41 6.15
C ILE A 124 -8.06 -17.25 6.15
N VAL A 125 -7.77 -16.65 4.99
CA VAL A 125 -6.85 -15.51 4.86
C VAL A 125 -7.30 -14.34 5.74
N SER A 126 -8.60 -14.01 5.73
CA SER A 126 -9.15 -12.94 6.57
C SER A 126 -9.07 -13.26 8.06
N LEU A 127 -9.29 -14.52 8.47
CA LEU A 127 -9.11 -14.98 9.85
C LEU A 127 -7.65 -14.86 10.30
N VAL A 128 -6.69 -15.32 9.47
CA VAL A 128 -5.26 -15.25 9.78
C VAL A 128 -4.82 -13.78 9.88
N LEU A 129 -5.22 -12.93 8.93
CA LEU A 129 -4.90 -11.51 8.96
C LEU A 129 -5.46 -10.85 10.24
N PHE A 130 -6.69 -11.18 10.62
CA PHE A 130 -7.30 -10.69 11.86
C PHE A 130 -6.50 -11.09 13.11
N LEU A 131 -6.07 -12.36 13.19
CA LEU A 131 -5.24 -12.84 14.31
C LEU A 131 -3.89 -12.13 14.37
N VAL A 132 -3.24 -11.93 13.22
CA VAL A 132 -1.94 -11.23 13.12
C VAL A 132 -2.10 -9.77 13.55
N ILE A 133 -3.09 -9.05 13.03
CA ILE A 133 -3.36 -7.65 13.41
C ILE A 133 -3.65 -7.57 14.92
N ARG A 134 -4.50 -8.46 15.46
CA ARG A 134 -4.81 -8.48 16.88
C ARG A 134 -3.56 -8.76 17.73
N TYR A 135 -2.68 -9.66 17.29
CA TYR A 135 -1.43 -9.97 17.97
C TYR A 135 -0.52 -8.73 18.03
N PHE A 136 -0.29 -8.06 16.90
CA PHE A 136 0.53 -6.86 16.84
C PHE A 136 -0.09 -5.66 17.59
N LEU A 137 -1.40 -5.41 17.43
CA LEU A 137 -2.09 -4.36 18.18
C LEU A 137 -2.12 -4.62 19.69
N GLY A 138 -2.18 -5.89 20.10
CA GLY A 138 -2.07 -6.30 21.50
C GLY A 138 -0.69 -6.00 22.11
N GLN A 139 0.38 -6.06 21.29
CA GLN A 139 1.73 -5.68 21.70
C GLN A 139 1.91 -4.15 21.74
N LYS A 140 1.41 -3.43 20.73
CA LYS A 140 1.48 -1.95 20.69
C LYS A 140 0.79 -1.29 21.87
N LYS A 141 -0.34 -1.81 22.35
CA LYS A 141 -0.97 -1.33 23.61
C LYS A 141 -0.07 -1.43 24.85
N LYS A 142 0.89 -2.37 24.87
CA LYS A 142 1.88 -2.50 25.96
C LYS A 142 3.05 -1.54 25.78
N GLU A 143 3.42 -1.23 24.55
CA GLU A 143 4.53 -0.32 24.20
C GLU A 143 4.13 1.16 24.28
N GLU A 144 2.93 1.54 23.81
CA GLU A 144 2.39 2.91 23.97
C GLU A 144 2.26 3.31 25.45
N LYS A 145 1.99 2.34 26.32
CA LYS A 145 1.96 2.54 27.78
C LYS A 145 3.37 2.77 28.38
N LYS A 146 4.44 2.39 27.68
CA LYS A 146 5.83 2.68 28.05
C LYS A 146 6.33 4.00 27.43
N GLU A 147 5.92 4.31 26.21
CA GLU A 147 6.24 5.57 25.50
C GLU A 147 5.61 6.78 26.19
N GLN A 148 4.42 6.64 26.78
CA GLN A 148 3.72 7.67 27.53
C GLN A 148 4.30 7.93 28.95
N ARG A 149 5.60 7.74 29.16
CA ARG A 149 6.28 8.49 30.22
C ARG A 149 6.41 9.93 29.75
N LYS A 150 5.29 10.65 29.73
CA LYS A 150 5.27 12.06 29.37
C LYS A 150 6.22 12.79 30.30
N MET A 151 7.03 13.66 29.72
CA MET A 151 7.89 14.56 30.45
C MET A 151 7.12 15.87 30.64
N LYS A 152 7.08 16.37 31.88
CA LYS A 152 6.60 17.72 32.17
C LYS A 152 7.82 18.61 32.41
N ILE A 153 7.75 19.86 31.98
CA ILE A 153 8.79 20.85 32.25
C ILE A 153 8.65 21.32 33.70
N CYS A 154 9.75 21.32 34.45
CA CYS A 154 9.76 21.86 35.80
C CYS A 154 9.67 23.41 35.76
N PRO A 155 8.76 24.06 36.51
CA PRO A 155 8.61 25.52 36.50
C PRO A 155 9.78 26.27 37.15
N TYR A 156 10.60 25.59 37.95
CA TYR A 156 11.71 26.22 38.67
C TYR A 156 13.04 26.15 37.92
N CYS A 157 13.34 25.00 37.30
CA CYS A 157 14.63 24.77 36.63
C CYS A 157 14.51 24.49 35.14
N LEU A 158 13.30 24.49 34.57
CA LEU A 158 13.01 24.30 33.14
C LEU A 158 13.47 22.97 32.52
N GLU A 159 14.04 22.08 33.32
CA GLU A 159 14.44 20.75 32.89
C GLU A 159 13.26 19.77 32.77
N ASP A 160 13.40 18.79 31.88
CA ASP A 160 12.41 17.73 31.67
C ASP A 160 12.41 16.74 32.83
N ILE A 161 11.26 16.65 33.51
CA ILE A 161 11.03 15.72 34.62
C ILE A 161 9.90 14.75 34.28
N GLN A 162 9.92 13.57 34.92
CA GLN A 162 8.85 12.59 34.75
C GLN A 162 7.51 13.18 35.24
N GLU A 163 6.42 13.00 34.50
CA GLU A 163 5.09 13.56 34.83
C GLU A 163 4.61 13.26 36.26
N LYS A 164 4.95 12.07 36.78
CA LYS A 164 4.57 11.61 38.13
C LYS A 164 5.54 12.03 39.25
N ALA A 165 6.58 12.80 38.95
CA ALA A 165 7.56 13.23 39.95
C ALA A 165 6.96 14.33 40.84
N THR A 166 6.88 14.07 42.15
CA THR A 166 6.48 15.04 43.19
C THR A 166 7.62 15.96 43.63
N ARG A 167 8.87 15.60 43.32
CA ARG A 167 10.07 16.43 43.54
C ARG A 167 10.98 16.37 42.33
N CYS A 168 11.51 17.53 41.95
CA CYS A 168 12.45 17.64 40.84
C CYS A 168 13.81 17.05 41.23
N LYS A 169 14.41 16.22 40.37
CA LYS A 169 15.75 15.64 40.57
C LYS A 169 16.88 16.67 40.46
N TYR A 170 16.69 17.71 39.65
CA TYR A 170 17.71 18.72 39.35
C TYR A 170 17.76 19.81 40.43
N CYS A 171 16.60 20.37 40.81
CA CYS A 171 16.54 21.50 41.73
C CYS A 171 15.95 21.17 43.12
N THR A 172 15.60 19.90 43.39
CA THR A 172 15.01 19.41 44.66
C THR A 172 13.71 20.08 45.14
N GLN A 173 13.17 21.04 44.38
CA GLN A 173 11.89 21.69 44.65
C GLN A 173 10.72 20.72 44.47
N LYS A 174 9.66 20.95 45.27
CA LYS A 174 8.41 20.21 45.16
C LYS A 174 7.67 20.70 43.92
N VAL A 175 7.30 19.79 43.02
CA VAL A 175 6.58 20.13 41.79
C VAL A 175 5.25 19.40 41.84
N GLU A 176 4.17 20.13 42.10
CA GLU A 176 2.80 19.63 42.01
C GLU A 176 2.36 19.55 40.55
#